data_AF-A0A8X6XMD8-F1
#
_entry.id   AF-A0A8X6XMD8-F1
#
_cell.length_a   1.000
_cell.length_b   1.000
_cell.length_c   1.000
_cell.angle_alpha   90.00
_cell.angle_beta   90.00
_cell.angle_gamma   90.00
#
_symmetry.space_group_name_H-M   'P 1'
#
loop_
_entity.id
_entity.type
_entity.pdbx_description
1 polymer ?
#
loop_
_entity_poly.entity_id
_entity_poly.type
_entity_poly.pdbx_seq_one_letter_code
_entity_poly.pdbx_strand_id
1 'polypeptide(L)'
;MDRLPRGVIHGDFNENNVLVRATTTEDNKTVVSVDGVLDFEDMHHGTFVWDVGLMLAYTLLECKTMDPLEGAGHALAGYLRLRSLSPLEIFVLKTCMESRICQSLVLCAHSYRTDPTNAYLLSSAKQGWSRLEQICSTSKEDLLQKWKEIQEKYASKNV
;
A
#
# COMPACT_ATOMS: atom_id res chain seq x y z
N MET A 1 -5.60 -2.14 -21.11
CA MET A 1 -6.01 -1.19 -20.06
C MET A 1 -7.53 -1.02 -20.01
N ASP A 2 -8.24 -1.01 -21.13
CA ASP A 2 -9.70 -0.73 -21.21
C ASP A 2 -10.63 -1.74 -20.52
N ARG A 3 -10.09 -2.83 -19.99
CA ARG A 3 -10.83 -3.88 -19.27
C ARG A 3 -10.72 -3.78 -17.75
N LEU A 4 -9.91 -2.87 -17.22
CA LEU A 4 -9.80 -2.62 -15.78
C LEU A 4 -10.92 -1.68 -15.35
N PRO A 5 -11.61 -1.94 -14.22
CA PRO A 5 -12.57 -0.99 -13.65
C PRO A 5 -11.94 0.38 -13.39
N ARG A 6 -12.66 1.45 -13.72
CA ARG A 6 -12.18 2.83 -13.65
C ARG A 6 -13.13 3.71 -12.86
N GLY A 7 -12.58 4.79 -12.33
CA GLY A 7 -13.31 5.84 -11.66
C GLY A 7 -12.34 6.91 -11.17
N VAL A 8 -12.82 7.72 -10.24
CA VAL A 8 -11.96 8.68 -9.55
C VAL A 8 -11.03 7.92 -8.60
N ILE A 9 -9.73 8.20 -8.71
CA ILE A 9 -8.67 7.70 -7.84
C ILE A 9 -7.97 8.89 -7.17
N HIS A 10 -7.39 8.66 -6.00
CA HIS A 10 -6.67 9.66 -5.22
C HIS A 10 -5.35 10.07 -5.86
N GLY A 11 -4.63 9.11 -6.47
CA GLY A 11 -3.36 9.37 -7.15
C GLY A 11 -2.12 9.40 -6.25
N ASP A 12 -2.27 9.67 -4.95
CA ASP A 12 -1.17 9.67 -3.97
C ASP A 12 -1.60 9.17 -2.56
N PHE A 13 -2.30 8.04 -2.51
CA PHE A 13 -2.80 7.46 -1.25
C PHE A 13 -1.69 6.75 -0.43
N ASN A 14 -0.73 7.52 0.11
CA ASN A 14 0.35 7.05 0.99
C ASN A 14 0.06 7.33 2.48
N GLU A 15 0.94 6.88 3.38
CA GLU A 15 0.77 6.96 4.83
C GLU A 15 0.70 8.39 5.38
N ASN A 16 1.32 9.36 4.71
CA ASN A 16 1.28 10.76 5.13
C ASN A 16 -0.09 11.41 4.85
N ASN A 17 -0.87 10.80 3.94
CA ASN A 17 -2.19 11.29 3.52
C ASN A 17 -3.35 10.60 4.25
N VAL A 18 -3.07 9.81 5.28
CA VAL A 18 -4.08 9.13 6.11
C VAL A 18 -3.99 9.63 7.55
N LEU A 19 -5.05 10.28 8.03
CA LEU A 19 -5.16 10.67 9.44
C LEU A 19 -5.70 9.52 10.26
N VAL A 20 -4.97 9.18 11.33
CA VAL A 20 -5.37 8.17 12.30
C VAL A 20 -5.55 8.76 13.69
N ARG A 21 -6.57 8.32 14.41
CA ARG A 21 -6.80 8.65 15.82
C ARG A 21 -6.56 7.41 16.67
N ALA A 22 -5.61 7.52 17.59
CA ALA A 22 -5.42 6.52 18.63
C ALA A 22 -6.21 6.93 19.88
N THR A 23 -7.14 6.08 20.31
CA THR A 23 -7.91 6.26 21.54
C THR A 23 -7.61 5.11 22.49
N THR A 24 -7.34 5.41 23.75
CA THR A 24 -7.23 4.38 24.79
C THR A 24 -8.61 4.14 25.40
N THR A 25 -9.08 2.90 25.33
CA THR A 25 -10.34 2.47 25.94
C THR A 25 -10.19 2.31 27.46
N GLU A 26 -11.32 2.21 28.16
CA GLU A 26 -11.36 2.02 29.62
C GLU A 26 -10.63 0.75 30.09
N ASP A 27 -10.49 -0.26 29.23
CA ASP A 27 -9.73 -1.49 29.49
C ASP A 27 -8.25 -1.41 29.06
N ASN A 28 -7.70 -0.19 28.96
CA ASN A 28 -6.30 0.10 28.59
C ASN A 28 -5.88 -0.47 27.21
N LYS A 29 -6.81 -0.65 26.28
CA LYS A 29 -6.49 -1.02 24.90
C LYS A 29 -6.40 0.22 24.02
N THR A 30 -5.34 0.29 23.22
CA THR A 30 -5.25 1.31 22.18
C THR A 30 -6.04 0.84 20.96
N VAL A 31 -7.08 1.60 20.61
CA VAL A 31 -7.85 1.43 19.38
C VAL A 31 -7.44 2.54 18.41
N VAL A 32 -7.13 2.16 17.18
CA VAL A 32 -6.78 3.10 16.10
C VAL A 32 -7.92 3.14 15.10
N SER A 33 -8.43 4.34 14.82
CA SER A 33 -9.39 4.61 13.74
C SER A 33 -8.76 5.46 12.64
N VAL A 34 -9.25 5.29 11.41
CA VAL A 34 -8.97 6.24 10.32
C VAL A 34 -10.01 7.35 10.40
N ASP A 35 -9.52 8.58 10.50
CA ASP A 35 -10.32 9.77 10.77
C ASP A 35 -10.45 10.70 9.57
N GLY A 36 -9.55 10.55 8.59
CA GLY A 36 -9.55 11.39 7.42
C GLY A 36 -8.54 10.95 6.38
N VAL A 37 -8.76 11.43 5.17
CA VAL A 37 -7.87 11.33 4.02
C VAL A 37 -7.58 12.77 3.58
N LEU A 38 -6.32 13.05 3.30
CA LEU A 38 -5.83 14.38 2.93
C LEU A 38 -5.30 14.39 1.50
N ASP A 39 -5.01 15.59 1.01
CA ASP A 39 -4.21 15.81 -0.19
C ASP A 39 -4.79 15.28 -1.51
N PHE A 40 -5.90 15.88 -1.91
CA PHE A 40 -6.67 15.50 -3.08
C PHE A 40 -6.19 16.16 -4.39
N GLU A 41 -5.00 16.77 -4.40
CA GLU A 41 -4.51 17.53 -5.57
C GLU A 41 -4.19 16.64 -6.77
N ASP A 42 -3.80 15.39 -6.52
CA ASP A 42 -3.50 14.37 -7.54
C ASP A 42 -4.72 13.54 -7.96
N MET A 43 -5.93 13.91 -7.51
CA MET A 43 -7.15 13.20 -7.89
C MET A 43 -7.41 13.26 -9.39
N HIS A 44 -7.60 12.10 -10.00
CA HIS A 44 -7.93 12.02 -11.42
C HIS A 44 -8.70 10.75 -11.77
N HIS A 45 -9.18 10.66 -12.99
CA HIS A 45 -9.91 9.48 -13.46
C HIS A 45 -8.92 8.39 -13.95
N GLY A 46 -8.85 7.28 -13.21
CA GLY A 46 -7.87 6.20 -13.41
C GLY A 46 -8.47 4.82 -13.18
N THR A 47 -7.64 3.78 -13.22
CA THR A 47 -8.07 2.42 -12.84
C THR A 47 -7.90 2.25 -11.33
N PHE A 48 -8.90 1.70 -10.63
CA PHE A 48 -8.86 1.59 -9.16
C PHE A 48 -7.66 0.81 -8.63
N VAL A 49 -7.19 -0.19 -9.38
CA VAL A 49 -6.02 -0.99 -9.00
C VAL A 49 -4.73 -0.19 -8.87
N TRP A 50 -4.65 1.01 -9.46
CA TRP A 50 -3.48 1.89 -9.30
C TRP A 50 -3.38 2.45 -7.88
N ASP A 51 -4.47 2.97 -7.33
CA ASP A 51 -4.52 3.41 -5.92
C ASP A 51 -4.27 2.25 -4.97
N VAL A 52 -4.85 1.07 -5.26
CA VAL A 52 -4.60 -0.13 -4.43
C VAL A 52 -3.12 -0.50 -4.48
N GLY A 53 -2.52 -0.56 -5.67
CA GLY A 53 -1.10 -0.86 -5.83
C GLY A 53 -0.20 0.16 -5.13
N LEU A 54 -0.54 1.45 -5.19
CA LEU A 54 0.17 2.52 -4.51
C LEU A 54 0.08 2.37 -2.98
N MET A 55 -1.14 2.23 -2.45
CA MET A 55 -1.39 2.03 -1.03
C MET A 55 -0.64 0.81 -0.47
N LEU A 56 -0.64 -0.31 -1.20
CA LEU A 56 0.10 -1.51 -0.80
C LEU A 56 1.62 -1.34 -0.91
N ALA A 57 2.11 -0.62 -1.92
CA ALA A 57 3.53 -0.32 -2.06
C ALA A 57 4.05 0.50 -0.86
N TYR A 58 3.34 1.56 -0.46
CA TYR A 58 3.74 2.37 0.69
C TYR A 58 3.56 1.63 2.02
N THR A 59 2.51 0.82 2.15
CA THR A 59 2.37 -0.09 3.30
C THR A 59 3.59 -1.01 3.43
N LEU A 60 4.04 -1.59 2.32
CA LEU A 60 5.22 -2.45 2.30
C LEU A 60 6.52 -1.67 2.63
N LEU A 61 6.67 -0.45 2.13
CA LEU A 61 7.83 0.39 2.41
C LEU A 61 7.93 0.80 3.89
N GLU A 62 6.80 1.15 4.50
CA GLU A 62 6.76 1.72 5.85
C GLU A 62 6.46 0.71 6.97
N CYS A 63 6.06 -0.52 6.64
CA CYS A 63 5.79 -1.55 7.65
C CYS A 63 7.08 -1.93 8.42
N LYS A 64 7.06 -1.66 9.73
CA LYS A 64 8.19 -1.89 10.65
C LYS A 64 7.90 -2.90 11.76
N THR A 65 6.64 -3.32 11.90
CA THR A 65 6.15 -4.11 13.05
C THR A 65 5.94 -5.59 12.74
N MET A 66 6.00 -6.00 11.48
CA MET A 66 5.82 -7.38 11.02
C MET A 66 6.49 -7.58 9.64
N ASP A 67 6.37 -8.78 9.06
CA ASP A 67 6.76 -9.01 7.67
C ASP A 67 6.00 -8.04 6.73
N PRO A 68 6.67 -7.22 5.91
CA PRO A 68 5.95 -6.19 5.15
C PRO A 68 5.04 -6.71 4.05
N LEU A 69 5.32 -7.90 3.53
CA LEU A 69 4.38 -8.58 2.64
C LEU A 69 3.10 -8.97 3.39
N GLU A 70 3.19 -9.35 4.67
CA GLU A 70 2.01 -9.56 5.52
C GLU A 70 1.30 -8.24 5.84
N GLY A 71 2.05 -7.17 6.14
CA GLY A 71 1.50 -5.83 6.34
C GLY A 71 0.66 -5.36 5.15
N ALA A 72 1.19 -5.50 3.93
CA ALA A 72 0.44 -5.24 2.69
C ALA A 72 -0.79 -6.16 2.57
N GLY A 73 -0.68 -7.43 2.95
CA GLY A 73 -1.81 -8.36 2.95
C GLY A 73 -2.95 -7.92 3.89
N HIS A 74 -2.62 -7.40 5.08
CA HIS A 74 -3.60 -6.84 6.01
C HIS A 74 -4.30 -5.60 5.44
N ALA A 75 -3.56 -4.70 4.80
CA ALA A 75 -4.12 -3.52 4.14
C ALA A 75 -5.05 -3.90 2.99
N LEU A 76 -4.65 -4.86 2.15
CA LEU A 76 -5.49 -5.40 1.07
C LEU A 76 -6.77 -6.03 1.62
N ALA A 77 -6.67 -6.82 2.70
CA ALA A 77 -7.84 -7.42 3.34
C ALA A 77 -8.84 -6.35 3.81
N GLY A 78 -8.36 -5.24 4.35
CA GLY A 78 -9.20 -4.09 4.71
C GLY A 78 -9.95 -3.49 3.51
N TYR A 79 -9.24 -3.26 2.40
CA TYR A 79 -9.83 -2.77 1.16
C TYR A 79 -10.91 -3.71 0.59
N LEU A 80 -10.60 -5.01 0.57
CA LEU A 80 -11.46 -6.05 0.01
C LEU A 80 -12.80 -6.21 0.76
N ARG A 81 -12.91 -5.72 2.00
CA ARG A 81 -14.18 -5.72 2.76
C ARG A 81 -15.27 -4.86 2.10
N LEU A 82 -14.88 -3.81 1.39
CA LEU A 82 -15.82 -2.89 0.74
C LEU A 82 -15.89 -3.12 -0.77
N ARG A 83 -14.80 -3.59 -1.39
CA ARG A 83 -14.73 -3.78 -2.84
C ARG A 83 -13.87 -4.98 -3.23
N SER A 84 -14.49 -5.96 -3.87
CA SER A 84 -13.76 -7.07 -4.49
C SER A 84 -12.95 -6.61 -5.70
N LEU A 85 -11.77 -7.19 -5.88
CA LEU A 85 -10.97 -7.01 -7.10
C LEU A 85 -11.36 -8.04 -8.16
N SER A 86 -11.41 -7.61 -9.41
CA SER A 86 -11.57 -8.54 -10.54
C SER A 86 -10.31 -9.40 -10.74
N PRO A 87 -10.41 -10.56 -11.42
CA PRO A 87 -9.23 -11.39 -11.72
C PRO A 87 -8.12 -10.63 -12.45
N LEU A 88 -8.48 -9.68 -13.32
CA LEU A 88 -7.50 -8.86 -14.04
C LEU A 88 -6.80 -7.86 -13.12
N GLU A 89 -7.50 -7.27 -12.15
CA GLU A 89 -6.90 -6.39 -11.16
C GLU A 89 -5.92 -7.14 -10.25
N ILE A 90 -6.34 -8.31 -9.74
CA ILE A 90 -5.45 -9.20 -8.98
C ILE A 90 -4.24 -9.57 -9.83
N PHE A 91 -4.45 -9.82 -11.13
CA PHE A 91 -3.38 -10.21 -12.02
C PHE A 91 -2.30 -9.12 -12.16
N VAL A 92 -2.69 -7.85 -12.24
CA VAL A 92 -1.73 -6.73 -12.43
C VAL A 92 -1.22 -6.13 -11.12
N LEU A 93 -1.83 -6.45 -9.98
CA LEU A 93 -1.58 -5.77 -8.70
C LEU A 93 -0.10 -5.82 -8.27
N LYS A 94 0.55 -6.99 -8.35
CA LYS A 94 1.98 -7.13 -8.02
C LYS A 94 2.84 -6.20 -8.88
N THR A 95 2.60 -6.18 -10.19
CA THR A 95 3.33 -5.31 -11.12
C THR A 95 3.08 -3.83 -10.84
N CYS A 96 1.86 -3.44 -10.44
CA CYS A 96 1.57 -2.07 -10.02
C CYS A 96 2.38 -1.68 -8.78
N MET A 97 2.48 -2.57 -7.78
CA MET A 97 3.28 -2.32 -6.58
C MET A 97 4.77 -2.18 -6.90
N GLU A 98 5.34 -3.14 -7.64
CA GLU A 98 6.74 -3.12 -8.07
C GLU A 98 7.06 -1.83 -8.83
N SER A 99 6.20 -1.48 -9.79
CA SER A 99 6.36 -0.26 -10.59
C SER A 99 6.33 1.00 -9.73
N ARG A 100 5.43 1.07 -8.74
CA ARG A 100 5.33 2.24 -7.85
C ARG A 100 6.54 2.33 -6.90
N ILE A 101 7.03 1.22 -6.37
CA ILE A 101 8.25 1.21 -5.55
C ILE A 101 9.44 1.68 -6.38
N CYS A 102 9.63 1.12 -7.59
CA CYS A 102 10.66 1.57 -8.52
C CYS A 102 10.56 3.07 -8.83
N GLN A 103 9.37 3.56 -9.13
CA GLN A 103 9.13 4.98 -9.40
C GLN A 103 9.53 5.84 -8.20
N SER A 104 9.08 5.49 -6.99
CA SER A 104 9.39 6.22 -5.76
C SER A 104 10.91 6.29 -5.50
N LEU A 105 11.60 5.15 -5.65
CA LEU A 105 13.05 5.08 -5.47
C LEU A 105 13.85 5.89 -6.49
N VAL A 106 13.46 5.82 -7.77
CA VAL A 106 14.12 6.56 -8.85
C VAL A 106 13.89 8.06 -8.70
N LEU A 107 12.66 8.48 -8.38
CA LEU A 107 12.33 9.89 -8.13
C LEU A 107 13.08 10.42 -6.91
N CYS A 108 13.12 9.67 -5.81
CA CYS A 108 13.91 10.02 -4.64
C CYS A 108 15.38 10.22 -4.99
N ALA A 109 15.99 9.29 -5.73
CA ALA A 109 17.40 9.37 -6.11
C ALA A 109 17.69 10.58 -7.04
N HIS A 110 16.75 10.89 -7.93
CA HIS A 110 16.85 12.05 -8.82
C HIS A 110 16.70 13.38 -8.04
N SER A 111 15.68 13.48 -7.19
CA SER A 111 15.44 14.66 -6.36
C SER A 111 16.59 14.94 -5.41
N TYR A 112 17.12 13.92 -4.74
CA TYR A 112 18.28 14.07 -3.85
C TYR A 112 19.54 14.51 -4.59
N ARG A 113 19.75 14.02 -5.82
CA ARG A 113 20.85 14.48 -6.68
C ARG A 113 20.72 15.96 -7.04
N THR A 114 19.49 16.43 -7.23
CA THR A 114 19.19 17.80 -7.65
C THR A 114 19.23 18.78 -6.48
N ASP A 115 18.72 18.37 -5.33
CA ASP A 115 18.74 19.13 -4.08
C ASP A 115 19.04 18.20 -2.88
N PRO A 116 20.31 18.14 -2.44
CA PRO A 116 20.72 17.33 -1.30
C PRO A 116 20.11 17.75 0.04
N THR A 117 19.49 18.93 0.14
CA THR A 117 18.83 19.39 1.38
C THR A 117 17.48 18.71 1.61
N ASN A 118 16.90 18.10 0.56
CA ASN A 118 15.65 17.35 0.64
C ASN A 118 15.86 15.91 1.18
N ALA A 119 16.56 15.81 2.31
CA ALA A 119 16.96 14.55 2.93
C ALA A 119 15.76 13.72 3.45
N TYR A 120 14.58 14.33 3.60
CA TYR A 120 13.36 13.62 3.99
C TYR A 120 12.99 12.50 2.99
N LEU A 121 13.26 12.70 1.70
CA LEU A 121 13.02 11.69 0.65
C LEU A 121 13.84 10.41 0.88
N LEU A 122 14.98 10.49 1.56
CA LEU A 122 15.81 9.33 1.88
C LEU A 122 15.20 8.41 2.94
N SER A 123 14.18 8.87 3.68
CA SER A 123 13.52 8.09 4.72
C SER A 123 12.91 6.80 4.15
N SER A 124 12.18 6.92 3.04
CA SER A 124 11.60 5.78 2.31
C SER A 124 12.66 4.99 1.51
N ALA A 125 13.72 5.67 1.02
CA ALA A 125 14.78 5.02 0.24
C ALA A 125 15.68 4.09 1.08
N LYS A 126 15.79 4.34 2.40
CA LYS A 126 16.70 3.57 3.29
C LYS A 126 16.37 2.08 3.31
N GLN A 127 15.10 1.73 3.23
CA GLN A 127 14.65 0.33 3.15
C GLN A 127 14.13 -0.04 1.76
N GLY A 128 13.78 0.94 0.92
CA GLY A 128 13.02 0.68 -0.30
C GLY A 128 13.70 -0.26 -1.31
N TRP A 129 15.03 -0.25 -1.43
CA TRP A 129 15.73 -1.21 -2.31
C TRP A 129 15.59 -2.66 -1.83
N SER A 130 15.77 -2.91 -0.54
CA SER A 130 15.59 -4.25 0.06
C SER A 130 14.13 -4.70 -0.04
N ARG A 131 13.19 -3.76 0.14
CA ARG A 131 11.75 -4.01 -0.03
C ARG A 131 11.37 -4.34 -1.47
N LEU A 132 11.96 -3.64 -2.44
CA LEU A 132 11.79 -3.94 -3.87
C LEU A 132 12.32 -5.34 -4.19
N GLU A 133 13.51 -5.68 -3.71
CA GLU A 133 14.09 -7.02 -3.90
C GLU A 133 13.20 -8.10 -3.27
N GLN A 134 12.65 -7.86 -2.07
CA GLN A 134 11.73 -8.77 -1.40
C GLN A 134 10.48 -9.08 -2.25
N ILE A 135 9.80 -8.06 -2.79
CA ILE A 135 8.61 -8.29 -3.62
C ILE A 135 8.96 -8.89 -4.99
N CYS A 136 10.06 -8.47 -5.61
CA CYS A 136 10.51 -9.00 -6.91
C CYS A 136 10.91 -10.47 -6.82
N SER A 137 11.56 -10.88 -5.72
CA SER A 137 11.98 -12.27 -5.49
C SER A 137 10.84 -13.20 -5.05
N THR A 138 9.71 -12.65 -4.57
CA THR A 138 8.53 -13.43 -4.21
C THR A 138 7.71 -13.75 -5.47
N SER A 139 7.36 -15.02 -5.67
CA SER A 139 6.47 -15.40 -6.78
C SER A 139 5.07 -14.80 -6.58
N LYS A 140 4.33 -14.63 -7.67
CA LYS A 140 2.96 -14.10 -7.58
C LYS A 140 2.05 -15.07 -6.84
N GLU A 141 2.25 -16.36 -7.06
CA GLU A 141 1.50 -17.46 -6.46
C GLU A 141 1.69 -17.47 -4.93
N ASP A 142 2.94 -17.39 -4.46
CA ASP A 142 3.26 -17.36 -3.03
C ASP A 142 2.68 -16.11 -2.36
N LEU A 143 2.78 -14.96 -3.03
CA LEU A 143 2.23 -13.70 -2.53
C LEU A 143 0.71 -13.77 -2.36
N LEU A 144 0.01 -14.26 -3.38
CA LEU A 144 -1.45 -14.39 -3.36
C LEU A 144 -1.89 -15.43 -2.32
N GLN A 145 -1.16 -16.53 -2.17
CA GLN A 145 -1.43 -17.56 -1.16
C GLN A 145 -1.29 -16.97 0.25
N LYS A 146 -0.19 -16.28 0.54
CA LYS A 146 0.04 -15.58 1.83
C LYS A 146 -1.10 -14.61 2.14
N TRP A 147 -1.53 -13.80 1.18
CA TRP A 147 -2.62 -12.83 1.39
C TRP A 147 -3.99 -13.48 1.53
N LYS A 148 -4.22 -14.63 0.90
CA LYS A 148 -5.45 -15.41 1.07
C LYS A 148 -5.58 -15.92 2.50
N GLU A 149 -4.50 -16.46 3.07
CA GLU A 149 -4.47 -16.91 4.47
C GLU A 149 -4.75 -15.78 5.46
N ILE A 150 -4.28 -14.57 5.17
CA ILE A 150 -4.60 -13.37 5.97
C ILE A 150 -6.10 -13.05 5.86
N GLN A 151 -6.66 -13.04 4.66
CA GLN A 151 -8.08 -12.76 4.44
C GLN A 151 -8.99 -13.76 5.17
N GLU A 152 -8.65 -15.04 5.15
CA GLU A 152 -9.39 -16.09 5.85
C GLU A 152 -9.45 -15.84 7.38
N LYS A 153 -8.37 -15.32 7.98
CA LYS A 153 -8.35 -14.93 9.40
C LYS A 153 -9.27 -13.75 9.73
N TYR A 154 -9.54 -12.85 8.78
CA TYR A 154 -10.53 -11.78 8.97
C TYR A 154 -11.96 -12.28 8.79
N ALA A 155 -12.18 -13.24 7.88
CA ALA A 155 -13.49 -13.87 7.72
C ALA A 155 -13.90 -14.67 8.97
N SER A 156 -12.96 -15.39 9.60
CA SER A 156 -13.22 -16.18 10.81
C SER A 156 -13.41 -15.37 12.09
N LYS A 157 -13.06 -14.07 12.08
CA LYS A 157 -13.24 -13.14 13.23
C LYS A 157 -14.57 -12.38 13.20
N ASN A 158 -15.34 -12.51 12.12
CA ASN A 158 -16.67 -11.90 11.96
C ASN A 158 -17.82 -12.90 12.24
N VAL A 159 -17.53 -14.01 12.93
CA VAL A 159 -18.51 -15.01 13.42
C VAL A 159 -18.54 -14.99 14.93
#